data_AF-A0A948H0E0-F1
#
_entry.id   AF-A0A948H0E0-F1
#
_cell.length_a   1.000
_cell.length_b   1.000
_cell.length_c   1.000
_cell.angle_alpha   90.00
_cell.angle_beta   90.00
_cell.angle_gamma   90.00
#
_symmetry.space_group_name_H-M   'P 1'
#
loop_
_entity.id
_entity.type
_entity.pdbx_description
1 polymer ?
#
loop_
_entity_poly.entity_id
_entity_poly.type
_entity_poly.pdbx_seq_one_letter_code
_entity_poly.pdbx_strand_id
1 'polypeptide(L)'
;MIRFIDYRRGTSFVVVMIIIACLALFLRIAILQFMSINLALNESDAQATLRLISTALENYAKNNNHTFPLHFSLLIETRPPYLDRDYLSLSPLRGYYYSCPRLEGSSYSCSAIPANCNVTGRMTYTVTTGEVLVSEYCAKK
;
A
#
# COMPACT_ATOMS: atom_id res chain seq x y z
N MET A 1 8.83 39.66 22.47
CA MET A 1 8.56 40.87 21.67
C MET A 1 8.18 40.44 20.25
N ILE A 2 6.91 40.07 20.06
CA ILE A 2 6.35 39.74 18.74
C ILE A 2 5.50 40.95 18.38
N ARG A 3 5.96 41.73 17.41
CA ARG A 3 5.36 43.03 17.08
C ARG A 3 4.19 42.78 16.15
N PHE A 4 2.97 42.86 16.69
CA PHE A 4 1.73 42.85 15.92
C PHE A 4 1.73 44.06 14.98
N ILE A 5 1.54 43.78 13.70
CA ILE A 5 1.49 44.78 12.62
C ILE A 5 0.17 45.54 12.78
N ASP A 6 0.28 46.83 13.10
CA ASP A 6 -0.87 47.73 13.21
C ASP A 6 -1.26 48.20 11.80
N TYR A 7 -2.37 47.67 11.32
CA TYR A 7 -2.67 47.61 9.91
C TYR A 7 -3.85 48.56 9.60
N ARG A 8 -3.60 49.67 8.86
CA ARG A 8 -4.62 50.65 8.43
C ARG A 8 -5.82 49.94 7.78
N ARG A 9 -7.03 50.30 8.21
CA ARG A 9 -8.32 49.65 7.89
C ARG A 9 -8.61 49.38 6.40
N GLY A 10 -7.98 50.09 5.47
CA GLY A 10 -8.17 49.87 4.02
C GLY A 10 -7.20 48.86 3.38
N THR A 11 -6.00 48.72 3.92
CA THR A 11 -5.00 47.85 3.28
C THR A 11 -5.30 46.35 3.68
N SER A 12 -6.12 46.10 4.74
CA SER A 12 -6.19 44.80 5.46
C SER A 12 -6.96 43.80 4.64
N PHE A 13 -8.04 44.28 4.03
CA PHE A 13 -8.82 43.54 3.07
C PHE A 13 -7.98 43.11 1.86
N VAL A 14 -7.16 44.01 1.31
CA VAL A 14 -6.31 43.68 0.15
C VAL A 14 -5.29 42.60 0.49
N VAL A 15 -4.64 42.69 1.65
CA VAL A 15 -3.68 41.66 2.08
C VAL A 15 -4.35 40.32 2.33
N VAL A 16 -5.52 40.31 2.97
CA VAL A 16 -6.30 39.08 3.19
C VAL A 16 -6.73 38.46 1.85
N MET A 17 -7.15 39.26 0.86
CA MET A 17 -7.51 38.75 -0.47
C MET A 17 -6.31 38.11 -1.18
N ILE A 18 -5.12 38.72 -1.09
CA ILE A 18 -3.91 38.15 -1.67
C ILE A 18 -3.52 36.85 -0.96
N ILE A 19 -3.62 36.80 0.37
CA ILE A 19 -3.34 35.56 1.15
C ILE A 19 -4.29 34.45 0.73
N ILE A 20 -5.59 34.72 0.62
CA ILE A 20 -6.58 33.72 0.20
C ILE A 20 -6.29 33.24 -1.23
N ALA A 21 -5.94 34.14 -2.15
CA ALA A 21 -5.58 33.78 -3.51
C ALA A 21 -4.34 32.86 -3.57
N CYS A 22 -3.28 33.20 -2.84
CA CYS A 22 -2.08 32.36 -2.75
C CYS A 22 -2.36 31.02 -2.07
N LEU A 23 -3.17 31.01 -1.01
CA LEU A 23 -3.54 29.78 -0.29
C LEU A 23 -4.35 28.84 -1.19
N ALA A 24 -5.33 29.36 -1.94
CA ALA A 24 -6.12 28.57 -2.87
C ALA A 24 -5.25 27.93 -3.97
N LEU A 25 -4.27 28.68 -4.48
CA LEU A 25 -3.31 28.17 -5.46
C LEU A 25 -2.43 27.07 -4.86
N PHE A 26 -1.89 27.29 -3.65
CA PHE A 26 -1.07 26.31 -2.95
C PHE A 26 -1.82 25.01 -2.66
N LEU A 27 -3.05 25.11 -2.14
CA LEU A 27 -3.89 23.95 -1.83
C LEU A 27 -4.16 23.08 -3.06
N ARG A 28 -4.37 23.70 -4.24
CA ARG A 28 -4.59 22.95 -5.48
C ARG A 28 -3.39 22.06 -5.83
N ILE A 29 -2.17 22.59 -5.70
CA ILE A 29 -0.95 21.83 -5.99
C ILE A 29 -0.73 20.75 -4.92
N ALA A 30 -0.93 21.10 -3.65
CA ALA A 30 -0.77 20.18 -2.52
C ALA A 30 -1.68 18.95 -2.62
N ILE A 31 -2.96 19.13 -3.00
CA ILE A 31 -3.91 18.00 -3.17
C ILE A 31 -3.43 17.02 -4.23
N LEU A 32 -2.99 17.52 -5.39
CA LEU A 32 -2.52 16.68 -6.49
C LEU A 32 -1.29 15.85 -6.07
N GLN A 33 -0.32 16.50 -5.43
CA GLN A 33 0.88 15.82 -4.96
C GLN A 33 0.57 14.81 -3.85
N PHE A 34 -0.29 15.16 -2.90
CA PHE A 34 -0.69 14.27 -1.82
C PHE A 34 -1.29 12.97 -2.35
N MET A 35 -2.21 13.03 -3.32
CA MET A 35 -2.78 11.82 -3.93
C MET A 35 -1.72 10.95 -4.61
N SER A 36 -0.80 11.55 -5.38
CA SER A 36 0.28 10.78 -6.03
C SER A 36 1.23 10.10 -5.04
N ILE A 37 1.55 10.77 -3.93
CA ILE A 37 2.43 10.22 -2.89
C ILE A 37 1.75 9.04 -2.21
N ASN A 38 0.49 9.19 -1.80
CA ASN A 38 -0.24 8.09 -1.15
C ASN A 38 -0.36 6.87 -2.07
N LEU A 39 -0.57 7.10 -3.38
CA LEU A 39 -0.62 6.02 -4.35
C LEU A 39 0.72 5.25 -4.43
N ALA A 40 1.84 5.97 -4.51
CA ALA A 40 3.17 5.36 -4.50
C ALA A 40 3.50 4.65 -3.17
N LEU A 41 3.06 5.21 -2.03
CA LEU A 41 3.21 4.58 -0.72
C LEU A 41 2.43 3.27 -0.63
N ASN A 42 1.17 3.26 -1.04
CA ASN A 42 0.34 2.06 -1.05
C ASN A 42 0.95 0.98 -1.96
N GLU A 43 1.45 1.36 -3.13
CA GLU A 43 2.13 0.43 -4.06
C GLU A 43 3.43 -0.15 -3.46
N SER A 44 4.24 0.69 -2.82
CA SER A 44 5.45 0.26 -2.11
C SER A 44 5.12 -0.69 -0.96
N ASP A 45 4.09 -0.39 -0.18
CA ASP A 45 3.63 -1.24 0.92
C ASP A 45 3.08 -2.57 0.42
N ALA A 46 2.38 -2.58 -0.72
CA ALA A 46 1.88 -3.80 -1.34
C ALA A 46 3.00 -4.72 -1.79
N GLN A 47 4.03 -4.17 -2.44
CA GLN A 47 5.20 -4.95 -2.83
C GLN A 47 5.96 -5.47 -1.61
N ALA A 48 6.16 -4.64 -0.58
CA ALA A 48 6.84 -5.05 0.65
C ALA A 48 6.06 -6.17 1.38
N THR A 49 4.75 -6.06 1.45
CA THR A 49 3.88 -7.07 2.07
C THR A 49 3.89 -8.38 1.29
N LEU A 50 3.80 -8.34 -0.05
CA LEU A 50 3.91 -9.54 -0.88
C LEU A 50 5.27 -10.23 -0.76
N ARG A 51 6.36 -9.46 -0.69
CA ARG A 51 7.71 -9.99 -0.44
C ARG A 51 7.82 -10.64 0.93
N LEU A 52 7.23 -10.02 1.95
CA LEU A 52 7.19 -10.58 3.30
C LEU A 52 6.43 -11.93 3.30
N ILE A 53 5.28 -12.00 2.63
CA ILE A 53 4.52 -13.24 2.46
C ILE A 53 5.31 -14.29 1.70
N SER A 54 5.96 -13.94 0.58
CA SER A 54 6.76 -14.89 -0.20
C SER A 54 7.93 -15.43 0.60
N THR A 55 8.67 -14.56 1.30
CA THR A 55 9.78 -14.99 2.15
C THR A 55 9.29 -15.90 3.29
N ALA A 56 8.12 -15.63 3.87
CA ALA A 56 7.51 -16.52 4.87
C ALA A 56 7.16 -17.90 4.29
N LEU A 57 6.59 -17.96 3.09
CA LEU A 57 6.28 -19.20 2.37
C LEU A 57 7.53 -20.00 2.03
N GLU A 58 8.56 -19.34 1.52
CA GLU A 58 9.85 -19.97 1.20
C GLU A 58 10.57 -20.48 2.46
N ASN A 59 10.50 -19.74 3.57
CA ASN A 59 11.02 -20.20 4.85
C ASN A 59 10.24 -21.40 5.39
N TYR A 60 8.92 -21.42 5.27
CA TYR A 60 8.12 -22.59 5.63
C TYR A 60 8.54 -23.81 4.78
N ALA A 61 8.68 -23.64 3.47
CA ALA A 61 9.08 -24.72 2.57
C ALA A 61 10.46 -25.28 2.92
N LYS A 62 11.45 -24.42 3.24
CA LYS A 62 12.78 -24.85 3.70
C LYS A 62 12.71 -25.73 4.95
N ASN A 63 11.79 -25.45 5.86
CA ASN A 63 11.62 -26.21 7.10
C ASN A 63 10.77 -27.49 6.93
N ASN A 64 9.96 -27.57 5.86
CA ASN A 64 9.00 -28.65 5.62
C ASN A 64 9.29 -29.41 4.33
N ASN A 65 10.54 -29.84 4.13
CA ASN A 65 10.96 -30.65 2.98
C ASN A 65 10.56 -30.06 1.60
N HIS A 66 10.71 -28.75 1.43
CA HIS A 66 10.36 -28.01 0.20
C HIS A 66 8.86 -28.08 -0.15
N THR A 67 8.01 -28.33 0.86
CA THR A 67 6.57 -28.35 0.70
C THR A 67 5.95 -27.06 1.21
N PHE A 68 5.22 -26.35 0.34
CA PHE A 68 4.48 -25.14 0.71
C PHE A 68 3.21 -25.49 1.51
N PRO A 69 2.71 -24.57 2.35
CA PRO A 69 1.53 -24.83 3.16
C PRO A 69 0.26 -24.88 2.29
N LEU A 70 -0.66 -25.80 2.60
CA LEU A 70 -1.97 -25.90 1.93
C LEU A 70 -2.96 -24.80 2.38
N HIS A 71 -2.74 -24.25 3.57
CA HIS A 71 -3.55 -23.21 4.17
C HIS A 71 -2.66 -22.11 4.72
N PHE A 72 -3.04 -20.85 4.48
CA PHE A 72 -2.30 -19.68 4.95
C PHE A 72 -2.21 -19.62 6.49
N SER A 73 -3.21 -20.14 7.20
CA SER A 73 -3.27 -20.22 8.67
C SER A 73 -2.06 -20.95 9.26
N LEU A 74 -1.47 -21.91 8.54
CA LEU A 74 -0.29 -22.65 9.01
C LEU A 74 0.92 -21.74 9.23
N LEU A 75 1.05 -20.62 8.50
CA LEU A 75 2.16 -19.69 8.70
C LEU A 75 2.05 -18.88 10.00
N ILE A 76 0.86 -18.82 10.60
CA ILE A 76 0.54 -18.02 11.78
C ILE A 76 0.44 -18.91 13.02
N GLU A 77 -0.10 -20.11 12.86
CA GLU A 77 -0.33 -21.06 13.96
C GLU A 77 0.95 -21.83 14.38
N THR A 78 1.93 -21.95 13.48
CA THR A 78 3.23 -22.58 13.80
C THR A 78 3.99 -21.79 14.88
N ARG A 79 4.77 -22.50 15.71
CA ARG A 79 5.60 -21.89 16.75
C ARG A 79 7.09 -22.22 16.49
N PRO A 80 7.95 -21.23 16.19
CA PRO A 80 7.66 -19.79 16.04
C PRO A 80 6.84 -19.48 14.76
N PRO A 81 5.99 -18.43 14.77
CA PRO A 81 5.20 -18.06 13.62
C PRO A 81 6.07 -17.44 12.52
N TYR A 82 5.78 -17.75 11.26
CA TYR A 82 6.47 -17.19 10.10
C TYR A 82 5.89 -15.83 9.69
N LEU A 83 4.62 -15.59 10.02
CA LEU A 83 3.91 -14.32 9.81
C LEU A 83 3.39 -13.79 11.15
N ASP A 84 3.45 -12.48 11.33
CA ASP A 84 2.94 -11.78 12.51
C ASP A 84 1.41 -11.76 12.57
N ARG A 85 0.75 -11.74 11.40
CA ARG A 85 -0.71 -11.64 11.27
C ARG A 85 -1.23 -12.17 9.94
N ASP A 86 -2.55 -12.33 9.85
CA ASP A 86 -3.22 -12.78 8.63
C ASP A 86 -3.50 -11.62 7.67
N TYR A 87 -2.57 -11.39 6.74
CA TYR A 87 -2.68 -10.39 5.69
C TYR A 87 -3.80 -10.64 4.66
N LEU A 88 -4.33 -11.86 4.55
CA LEU A 88 -5.42 -12.19 3.62
C LEU A 88 -6.77 -11.77 4.20
N SER A 89 -6.98 -12.03 5.50
CA SER A 89 -8.20 -11.64 6.21
C SER A 89 -8.30 -10.12 6.46
N LEU A 90 -7.15 -9.45 6.62
CA LEU A 90 -7.03 -8.00 6.83
C LEU A 90 -7.13 -7.26 5.49
N SER A 91 -8.33 -7.19 4.92
CA SER A 91 -8.58 -6.65 3.59
C SER A 91 -9.66 -5.55 3.62
N PRO A 92 -9.42 -4.32 3.10
CA PRO A 92 -8.20 -3.86 2.42
C PRO A 92 -7.12 -3.34 3.41
N LEU A 93 -5.87 -3.78 3.23
CA LEU A 93 -4.71 -3.27 3.96
C LEU A 93 -3.99 -2.22 3.12
N ARG A 94 -3.95 -0.97 3.61
CA ARG A 94 -3.33 0.19 2.94
C ARG A 94 -3.80 0.34 1.48
N GLY A 95 -5.09 0.11 1.23
CA GLY A 95 -5.70 0.30 -0.09
C GLY A 95 -5.51 -0.85 -1.08
N TYR A 96 -4.99 -2.00 -0.63
CA TYR A 96 -4.82 -3.22 -1.41
C TYR A 96 -5.52 -4.43 -0.77
N TYR A 97 -6.03 -5.32 -1.62
CA TYR A 97 -6.58 -6.62 -1.28
C TYR A 97 -5.56 -7.70 -1.59
N TYR A 98 -5.26 -8.54 -0.61
CA TYR A 98 -4.30 -9.65 -0.77
C TYR A 98 -5.08 -10.95 -0.87
N SER A 99 -4.71 -11.78 -1.85
CA SER A 99 -5.28 -13.11 -2.02
C SER A 99 -4.19 -14.07 -2.45
N CYS A 100 -4.21 -15.30 -1.93
CA CYS A 100 -3.35 -16.37 -2.42
C CYS A 100 -4.24 -17.48 -2.98
N PRO A 101 -4.67 -17.37 -4.26
CA PRO A 101 -5.58 -18.35 -4.85
C PRO A 101 -4.92 -19.71 -5.09
N ARG A 102 -3.60 -19.76 -5.23
CA ARG A 102 -2.86 -21.01 -5.43
C ARG A 102 -1.88 -21.19 -4.28
N LEU A 103 -2.20 -22.11 -3.38
CA LEU A 103 -1.28 -22.67 -2.39
C LEU A 103 -1.30 -24.18 -2.58
N GLU A 104 -0.35 -24.68 -3.35
CA GLU A 104 -0.16 -26.09 -3.64
C GLU A 104 1.17 -26.52 -3.01
N GLY A 105 1.31 -27.79 -2.60
CA GLY A 105 2.53 -28.25 -1.93
C GLY A 105 3.83 -27.98 -2.71
N SER A 106 3.76 -27.81 -4.04
CA SER A 106 4.90 -27.52 -4.91
C SER A 106 4.97 -26.08 -5.45
N SER A 107 3.89 -25.31 -5.36
CA SER A 107 3.84 -23.96 -5.93
C SER A 107 2.88 -23.04 -5.20
N TYR A 108 3.17 -21.74 -5.21
CA TYR A 108 2.25 -20.73 -4.71
C TYR A 108 2.11 -19.58 -5.70
N SER A 109 0.94 -18.93 -5.65
CA SER A 109 0.67 -17.67 -6.32
C SER A 109 -0.17 -16.81 -5.39
N CYS A 110 0.38 -15.65 -5.05
CA CYS A 110 -0.28 -14.63 -4.26
C CYS A 110 -0.36 -13.34 -5.07
N SER A 111 -1.48 -12.65 -4.97
CA SER A 111 -1.75 -11.40 -5.67
C SER A 111 -2.19 -10.31 -4.71
N ALA A 112 -1.80 -9.08 -5.02
CA ALA A 112 -2.25 -7.86 -4.37
C ALA A 112 -2.93 -6.96 -5.42
N ILE A 113 -4.23 -6.75 -5.25
CA ILE A 113 -5.07 -5.98 -6.17
C ILE A 113 -5.47 -4.67 -5.48
N PRO A 114 -5.35 -3.49 -6.14
CA PRO A 114 -5.76 -2.24 -5.53
C PRO A 114 -7.28 -2.22 -5.30
N ALA A 115 -7.71 -1.70 -4.16
CA ALA A 115 -9.13 -1.61 -3.82
C ALA A 115 -9.93 -0.72 -4.78
N ASN A 116 -9.33 0.37 -5.23
CA ASN A 116 -9.88 1.23 -6.27
C ASN A 116 -8.78 1.58 -7.29
N CYS A 117 -8.96 1.09 -8.52
CA CYS A 117 -8.05 1.40 -9.61
C CYS A 117 -7.90 2.90 -9.86
N ASN A 118 -6.65 3.36 -9.97
CA ASN A 118 -6.24 4.76 -10.12
C ASN A 118 -6.51 5.67 -8.91
N VAL A 119 -7.01 5.13 -7.79
CA VAL A 119 -7.24 5.89 -6.56
C VAL A 119 -6.35 5.38 -5.44
N THR A 120 -6.41 4.09 -5.13
CA THR A 120 -5.55 3.48 -4.09
C THR A 120 -4.28 2.87 -4.66
N GLY A 121 -4.29 2.50 -5.95
CA GLY A 121 -3.15 1.95 -6.68
C GLY A 121 -3.44 1.84 -8.18
N ARG A 122 -2.40 1.75 -9.01
CA ARG A 122 -2.50 1.58 -10.48
C ARG A 122 -2.08 0.19 -10.92
N MET A 123 -1.22 -0.45 -10.15
CA MET A 123 -0.66 -1.74 -10.47
C MET A 123 -1.25 -2.83 -9.58
N THR A 124 -1.49 -3.98 -10.18
CA THR A 124 -1.72 -5.26 -9.51
C THR A 124 -0.39 -5.99 -9.47
N TYR A 125 -0.06 -6.59 -8.33
CA TYR A 125 1.17 -7.34 -8.15
C TYR A 125 0.85 -8.80 -7.92
N THR A 126 1.55 -9.69 -8.60
CA THR A 126 1.44 -11.13 -8.41
C THR A 126 2.82 -11.68 -8.14
N VAL A 127 2.97 -12.39 -7.02
CA VAL A 127 4.19 -13.11 -6.66
C VAL A 127 3.96 -14.61 -6.83
N THR A 128 4.91 -15.28 -7.49
CA THR A 128 4.93 -16.74 -7.64
C THR A 128 6.15 -17.33 -6.95
N THR A 129 6.19 -18.66 -6.87
CA THR A 129 7.32 -19.44 -6.33
C THR A 129 8.67 -18.96 -6.87
N GLY A 130 9.66 -18.84 -5.98
CA GLY A 130 10.96 -18.27 -6.31
C GLY A 130 11.01 -16.75 -6.26
N GLU A 131 10.08 -16.12 -5.51
CA GLU A 131 9.99 -14.66 -5.31
C GLU A 131 9.88 -13.84 -6.60
N VAL A 132 9.35 -14.44 -7.67
CA VAL A 132 9.14 -13.75 -8.94
C VAL A 132 7.92 -12.85 -8.82
N LEU A 133 8.14 -11.54 -8.83
CA LEU A 133 7.10 -10.52 -8.76
C LEU A 133 6.79 -9.96 -10.15
N VAL A 134 5.55 -10.15 -10.58
CA VAL A 134 4.99 -9.62 -11.82
C VAL A 134 4.05 -8.47 -11.48
N SER A 135 4.16 -7.37 -12.21
CA SER A 135 3.30 -6.19 -12.04
C SER A 135 2.51 -5.91 -13.31
N GLU A 136 1.20 -5.75 -13.19
CA GLU A 136 0.29 -5.50 -14.31
C GLU A 136 -0.59 -4.30 -14.01
N TYR A 137 -1.01 -3.54 -15.03
CA TYR A 137 -1.96 -2.45 -14.83
C TYR A 137 -3.31 -3.00 -14.39
N CYS A 138 -3.89 -2.42 -13.35
CA CYS A 138 -5.20 -2.87 -12.88
C CYS A 138 -6.29 -2.45 -13.88
N ALA A 139 -7.12 -3.42 -14.29
CA ALA A 139 -8.23 -3.16 -15.19
C ALA A 139 -9.40 -2.54 -14.42
N LYS A 140 -9.99 -1.47 -14.96
CA LYS A 140 -11.22 -0.89 -14.41
C LYS A 140 -12.36 -1.86 -14.70
N LYS A 141 -12.91 -2.49 -13.67
CA LYS A 141 -14.06 -3.38 -13.77
C LYS A 141 -15.35 -2.59 -13.94
#